data_AF-A0A2D6FMS3-F1
#
_entry.id   AF-A0A2D6FMS3-F1
#
_cell.length_a   1.000
_cell.length_b   1.000
_cell.length_c   1.000
_cell.angle_alpha   90.00
_cell.angle_beta   90.00
_cell.angle_gamma   90.00
#
_symmetry.space_group_name_H-M   'P 1'
#
loop_
_entity.id
_entity.type
_entity.pdbx_description
1 polymer ?
#
loop_
_entity_poly.entity_id
_entity_poly.type
_entity_poly.pdbx_seq_one_letter_code
_entity_poly.pdbx_strand_id
1 'polypeptide(L)'
;MTVLTVQVEANQDDGSREWDSMMFDWDFTQTNPNLIGAADESGGDPRDVTCYFRFLGVDIPSTATINSAKLQYKLNASYSYSSKSCRIYAEDIASSEAINSDSDMTNAQDSRTTNYATWNLSTSSDTTSFQDSADFTDTIDEIINVSGWDDGENNITILLMDPTEPDMMDSWIMYIKAHELSSGADAVKLVIDYTEAGAAGSNPAFLLFVD
;
A
#
# COMPACT_ATOMS: atom_id res chain seq x y z
N MET A 1 3.71 -18.88 -11.67
CA MET A 1 2.67 -17.87 -11.48
C MET A 1 1.98 -18.20 -10.17
N THR A 2 2.23 -17.36 -9.19
CA THR A 2 1.79 -17.50 -7.80
C THR A 2 1.11 -16.19 -7.44
N VAL A 3 -0.02 -16.26 -6.73
CA VAL A 3 -0.72 -15.08 -6.24
C VAL A 3 -0.56 -15.04 -4.73
N LEU A 4 0.15 -14.02 -4.24
CA LEU A 4 0.18 -13.66 -2.83
C LEU A 4 -0.99 -12.71 -2.54
N THR A 5 -1.66 -12.93 -1.42
CA THR A 5 -2.68 -12.01 -0.90
C THR A 5 -2.44 -11.82 0.58
N VAL A 6 -2.04 -10.60 0.95
CA VAL A 6 -1.80 -10.22 2.34
C VAL A 6 -2.86 -9.20 2.73
N GLN A 7 -3.55 -9.44 3.83
CA GLN A 7 -4.51 -8.48 4.39
C GLN A 7 -3.82 -7.70 5.50
N VAL A 8 -4.16 -6.42 5.66
CA VAL A 8 -3.74 -5.67 6.87
C VAL A 8 -4.22 -6.38 8.14
N GLU A 9 -3.43 -6.31 9.20
CA GLU A 9 -3.71 -6.96 10.49
C GLU A 9 -4.47 -6.05 11.47
N ALA A 10 -4.96 -6.63 12.57
CA ALA A 10 -5.65 -5.94 13.67
C ALA A 10 -4.66 -5.37 14.70
N ASN A 11 -3.75 -4.51 14.27
CA ASN A 11 -2.55 -4.18 15.05
C ASN A 11 -2.20 -2.69 15.05
N GLN A 12 -3.11 -1.82 14.61
CA GLN A 12 -2.92 -0.37 14.63
C GLN A 12 -1.69 0.05 13.81
N ASP A 13 -1.61 -0.37 12.55
CA ASP A 13 -0.55 0.04 11.62
C ASP A 13 -1.05 0.43 10.22
N ASP A 14 -2.35 0.73 10.12
CA ASP A 14 -3.02 1.36 9.00
C ASP A 14 -3.73 2.66 9.44
N GLY A 15 -3.51 3.77 8.72
CA GLY A 15 -3.98 5.06 9.19
C GLY A 15 -3.79 6.22 8.21
N SER A 16 -3.86 7.44 8.75
CA SER A 16 -3.64 8.66 7.97
C SER A 16 -3.03 9.79 8.81
N ARG A 17 -2.37 10.74 8.14
CA ARG A 17 -1.88 12.01 8.72
C ARG A 17 -2.73 13.14 8.11
N GLU A 18 -3.26 14.04 8.92
CA GLU A 18 -3.95 15.28 8.49
C GLU A 18 -3.38 16.50 9.24
N TRP A 19 -3.20 17.65 8.57
CA TRP A 19 -2.48 18.81 9.13
C TRP A 19 -3.36 19.87 9.85
N ASP A 20 -4.70 19.87 9.73
CA ASP A 20 -5.49 21.03 10.20
C ASP A 20 -5.53 21.13 11.76
N SER A 21 -4.86 22.14 12.30
CA SER A 21 -4.99 22.69 13.67
C SER A 21 -4.32 21.98 14.87
N MET A 22 -3.06 21.53 14.75
CA MET A 22 -2.28 20.96 15.87
C MET A 22 -2.91 19.71 16.51
N MET A 23 -3.90 19.10 15.85
CA MET A 23 -4.38 17.77 16.19
C MET A 23 -3.61 16.79 15.34
N PHE A 24 -2.54 16.28 15.95
CA PHE A 24 -1.96 15.02 15.57
C PHE A 24 -3.07 13.97 15.74
N ASP A 25 -3.86 13.71 14.71
CA ASP A 25 -4.88 12.67 14.76
C ASP A 25 -4.22 11.31 14.55
N TRP A 26 -3.33 11.01 15.50
CA TRP A 26 -3.05 9.66 15.86
C TRP A 26 -4.36 9.07 16.32
N ASP A 27 -5.07 8.47 15.40
CA ASP A 27 -6.29 7.85 15.80
C ASP A 27 -6.44 6.43 15.29
N PHE A 28 -5.65 5.62 15.96
CA PHE A 28 -5.86 4.20 16.09
C PHE A 28 -6.97 3.85 17.10
N THR A 29 -7.78 4.83 17.59
CA THR A 29 -8.75 4.64 18.69
C THR A 29 -10.13 5.30 18.58
N GLN A 30 -10.44 6.19 17.64
CA GLN A 30 -11.74 6.83 17.53
C GLN A 30 -12.59 5.80 16.83
N THR A 31 -13.61 5.39 17.56
CA THR A 31 -15.02 5.60 17.25
C THR A 31 -15.46 6.21 15.90
N ASN A 32 -14.59 6.74 15.04
CA ASN A 32 -14.88 7.08 13.65
C ASN A 32 -13.84 6.51 12.66
N PRO A 33 -13.72 5.18 12.59
CA PRO A 33 -12.69 4.47 11.80
C PRO A 33 -12.95 4.49 10.26
N ASN A 34 -13.70 5.51 9.82
CA ASN A 34 -14.36 5.63 8.53
C ASN A 34 -13.53 6.38 7.46
N LEU A 35 -12.36 6.92 7.78
CA LEU A 35 -11.70 7.96 6.99
C LEU A 35 -10.28 7.54 6.60
N ILE A 36 -10.02 7.39 5.29
CA ILE A 36 -8.68 7.17 4.76
C ILE A 36 -8.57 7.93 3.43
N GLY A 37 -8.35 9.25 3.44
CA GLY A 37 -7.83 9.85 2.20
C GLY A 37 -7.44 11.31 2.23
N ALA A 38 -6.40 11.56 1.44
CA ALA A 38 -5.87 12.82 0.92
C ALA A 38 -6.86 14.01 0.96
N ALA A 39 -6.44 15.09 1.61
CA ALA A 39 -7.13 16.37 1.61
C ALA A 39 -6.42 17.38 0.70
N ASP A 40 -7.25 18.28 0.19
CA ASP A 40 -7.04 19.33 -0.80
C ASP A 40 -6.17 20.51 -0.31
N GLU A 41 -5.57 21.20 -1.27
CA GLU A 41 -4.97 22.52 -1.15
C GLU A 41 -5.97 23.66 -1.45
N SER A 42 -7.25 23.56 -1.07
CA SER A 42 -8.15 24.72 -1.06
C SER A 42 -7.77 25.68 0.08
N GLY A 43 -6.72 26.47 -0.15
CA GLY A 43 -6.25 27.49 0.79
C GLY A 43 -4.86 28.06 0.52
N GLY A 44 -4.04 27.42 -0.34
CA GLY A 44 -2.64 27.83 -0.53
C GLY A 44 -1.72 27.52 0.66
N ASP A 45 -2.11 26.55 1.49
CA ASP A 45 -1.31 26.03 2.61
C ASP A 45 -1.03 24.54 2.30
N PRO A 46 0.25 24.11 2.22
CA PRO A 46 0.61 22.74 1.85
C PRO A 46 0.25 21.80 3.00
N ARG A 47 -0.97 21.25 2.96
CA ARG A 47 -1.45 20.27 3.93
C ARG A 47 -0.93 18.90 3.52
N ASP A 48 0.01 18.33 4.28
CA ASP A 48 0.37 16.93 4.10
C ASP A 48 -0.80 16.05 4.54
N VAL A 49 -1.38 15.35 3.57
CA VAL A 49 -2.32 14.27 3.85
C VAL A 49 -1.86 13.00 3.18
N THR A 50 -1.41 12.08 4.02
CA THR A 50 -0.90 10.78 3.61
C THR A 50 -1.69 9.69 4.31
N CYS A 51 -2.17 8.73 3.54
CA CYS A 51 -2.75 7.50 4.08
C CYS A 51 -1.77 6.36 3.91
N TYR A 52 -1.85 5.36 4.77
CA TYR A 52 -0.95 4.24 4.71
C TYR A 52 -1.57 2.93 5.18
N PHE A 53 -1.03 1.84 4.66
CA PHE A 53 -1.39 0.48 5.02
C PHE A 53 -0.12 -0.34 5.15
N ARG A 54 0.06 -1.03 6.27
CA ARG A 54 1.21 -1.90 6.48
C ARG A 54 0.80 -3.36 6.39
N PHE A 55 1.51 -4.10 5.55
CA PHE A 55 1.27 -5.51 5.28
C PHE A 55 2.42 -6.32 5.87
N LEU A 56 2.09 -7.27 6.75
CA LEU A 56 3.10 -8.09 7.44
C LEU A 56 3.36 -9.40 6.70
N GLY A 57 4.59 -9.91 6.81
CA GLY A 57 4.93 -11.26 6.34
C GLY A 57 4.77 -11.44 4.83
N VAL A 58 5.19 -10.45 4.04
CA VAL A 58 5.15 -10.49 2.58
C VAL A 58 6.26 -11.41 2.04
N ASP A 59 5.92 -12.68 1.84
CA ASP A 59 6.85 -13.71 1.37
C ASP A 59 6.91 -13.77 -0.17
N ILE A 60 7.81 -12.97 -0.75
CA ILE A 60 8.14 -12.98 -2.19
C ILE A 60 9.66 -13.06 -2.30
N PRO A 61 10.25 -13.96 -3.10
CA PRO A 61 11.70 -13.97 -3.32
C PRO A 61 12.19 -12.71 -4.05
N SER A 62 13.36 -12.16 -3.70
CA SER A 62 13.96 -11.02 -4.44
C SER A 62 14.18 -11.30 -5.95
N THR A 63 14.28 -12.59 -6.31
CA THR A 63 14.48 -13.03 -7.70
C THR A 63 13.18 -13.19 -8.49
N ALA A 64 12.01 -12.95 -7.87
CA ALA A 64 10.74 -13.02 -8.54
C ALA A 64 10.60 -11.93 -9.60
N THR A 65 9.81 -12.20 -10.63
CA THR A 65 9.27 -11.17 -11.52
C THR A 65 7.85 -10.86 -11.08
N ILE A 66 7.57 -9.60 -10.73
CA ILE A 66 6.21 -9.17 -10.41
C ILE A 66 5.43 -9.01 -11.73
N ASN A 67 4.30 -9.69 -11.83
CA ASN A 67 3.43 -9.65 -13.01
C ASN A 67 2.33 -8.59 -12.87
N SER A 68 1.81 -8.41 -11.64
CA SER A 68 0.87 -7.36 -11.28
C SER A 68 0.87 -7.12 -9.76
N ALA A 69 0.61 -5.89 -9.33
CA ALA A 69 0.44 -5.56 -7.92
C ALA A 69 -0.69 -4.54 -7.73
N LYS A 70 -1.60 -4.83 -6.80
CA LYS A 70 -2.76 -3.95 -6.52
C LYS A 70 -3.20 -4.01 -5.06
N LEU A 71 -3.86 -2.94 -4.63
CA LEU A 71 -4.68 -2.94 -3.43
C LEU A 71 -6.07 -3.41 -3.82
N GLN A 72 -6.56 -4.43 -3.15
CA GLN A 72 -7.96 -4.85 -3.21
C GLN A 72 -8.67 -4.30 -1.97
N TYR A 73 -9.63 -3.41 -2.18
CA TYR A 73 -10.24 -2.61 -1.12
C TYR A 73 -11.77 -2.61 -1.22
N LYS A 74 -12.45 -2.33 -0.10
CA LYS A 74 -13.88 -2.00 -0.11
C LYS A 74 -14.06 -0.55 0.30
N LEU A 75 -15.12 0.05 -0.25
CA LEU A 75 -15.56 1.34 0.23
C LEU A 75 -16.31 1.18 1.54
N ASN A 76 -16.00 2.05 2.48
CA ASN A 76 -16.72 2.21 3.72
C ASN A 76 -18.03 3.00 3.53
N ALA A 77 -18.00 4.00 2.65
CA ALA A 77 -19.17 4.79 2.27
C ALA A 77 -19.19 5.03 0.76
N SER A 78 -20.38 5.24 0.20
CA SER A 78 -20.50 5.70 -1.18
C SER A 78 -19.88 7.08 -1.32
N TYR A 79 -19.21 7.35 -2.45
CA TYR A 79 -18.74 8.69 -2.79
C TYR A 79 -19.19 9.07 -4.19
N SER A 80 -19.80 10.24 -4.31
CA SER A 80 -20.40 10.77 -5.54
C SER A 80 -19.74 12.05 -6.04
N TYR A 81 -18.70 12.52 -5.35
CA TYR A 81 -17.87 13.65 -5.80
C TYR A 81 -17.00 13.24 -6.98
N SER A 82 -16.56 14.19 -7.81
CA SER A 82 -15.71 13.98 -8.99
C SER A 82 -14.54 13.01 -8.72
N SER A 83 -14.05 12.35 -9.78
CA SER A 83 -12.94 11.39 -9.71
C SER A 83 -11.80 11.92 -8.85
N LYS A 84 -11.39 11.11 -7.88
CA LYS A 84 -10.33 11.40 -6.92
C LYS A 84 -9.03 10.80 -7.42
N SER A 85 -7.88 11.29 -6.99
CA SER A 85 -6.61 10.72 -7.45
C SER A 85 -5.50 10.88 -6.45
N CYS A 86 -4.68 9.84 -6.32
CA CYS A 86 -3.51 9.81 -5.45
C CYS A 86 -2.32 9.12 -6.15
N ARG A 87 -1.14 9.18 -5.55
CA ARG A 87 0.02 8.35 -5.93
C ARG A 87 0.21 7.24 -4.92
N ILE A 88 0.42 6.03 -5.42
CA ILE A 88 0.74 4.84 -4.63
C ILE A 88 2.26 4.70 -4.62
N TYR A 89 2.85 4.87 -3.44
CA TYR A 89 4.25 4.61 -3.14
C TYR A 89 4.35 3.43 -2.15
N ALA A 90 5.55 2.93 -1.94
CA ALA A 90 5.90 2.12 -0.78
C ALA A 90 7.06 2.76 -0.02
N GLU A 91 7.31 2.34 1.22
CA GLU A 91 8.55 2.68 1.93
C GLU A 91 9.71 1.82 1.38
N ASP A 92 10.78 2.46 0.89
CA ASP A 92 11.97 1.85 0.28
C ASP A 92 12.92 1.26 1.34
N ILE A 93 12.43 0.21 2.02
CA ILE A 93 13.17 -0.56 3.02
C ILE A 93 12.76 -2.04 2.95
N ALA A 94 13.69 -2.95 3.28
CA ALA A 94 13.44 -4.39 3.24
C ALA A 94 12.29 -4.84 4.18
N SER A 95 12.15 -4.18 5.33
CA SER A 95 11.05 -4.43 6.25
C SER A 95 10.69 -3.14 6.94
N SER A 96 9.50 -2.60 6.63
CA SER A 96 8.97 -1.43 7.31
C SER A 96 8.85 -1.69 8.81
N GLU A 97 8.87 -0.62 9.61
CA GLU A 97 8.43 -0.62 11.01
C GLU A 97 6.99 -0.11 11.10
N ALA A 98 6.32 -0.30 12.24
CA ALA A 98 5.01 0.31 12.45
C ALA A 98 5.17 1.83 12.59
N ILE A 99 4.37 2.61 11.85
CA ILE A 99 4.40 4.06 11.91
C ILE A 99 3.81 4.49 13.23
N ASN A 100 4.69 4.90 14.16
CA ASN A 100 4.33 5.20 15.53
C ASN A 100 4.49 6.67 15.98
N SER A 101 4.72 7.59 15.05
CA SER A 101 4.73 9.02 15.34
C SER A 101 4.67 9.84 14.05
N ASP A 102 4.57 11.17 14.18
CA ASP A 102 4.80 12.09 13.07
C ASP A 102 6.16 11.90 12.41
N SER A 103 7.17 11.71 13.25
CA SER A 103 8.53 11.47 12.79
C SER A 103 8.62 10.18 12.01
N ASP A 104 7.90 9.12 12.44
CA ASP A 104 7.91 7.85 11.71
C ASP A 104 7.21 7.99 10.36
N MET A 105 6.08 8.71 10.30
CA MET A 105 5.40 9.01 9.05
C MET A 105 6.30 9.84 8.11
N THR A 106 6.90 10.91 8.63
CA THR A 106 7.82 11.77 7.86
C THR A 106 9.01 10.98 7.34
N ASN A 107 9.60 10.11 8.18
CA ASN A 107 10.68 9.24 7.77
C ASN A 107 10.25 8.29 6.65
N ALA A 108 9.08 7.64 6.77
CA ALA A 108 8.56 6.74 5.75
C ALA A 108 8.26 7.46 4.42
N GLN A 109 7.78 8.70 4.48
CA GLN A 109 7.60 9.54 3.28
C GLN A 109 8.93 9.92 2.64
N ASP A 110 9.94 10.29 3.44
CA ASP A 110 11.27 10.65 2.96
C ASP A 110 12.03 9.46 2.37
N SER A 111 11.76 8.24 2.87
CA SER A 111 12.29 6.98 2.37
C SER A 111 11.35 6.27 1.40
N ARG A 112 10.39 6.96 0.76
CA ARG A 112 9.50 6.30 -0.21
C ARG A 112 10.21 5.86 -1.49
N THR A 113 9.63 4.89 -2.18
CA THR A 113 10.08 4.43 -3.50
C THR A 113 10.16 5.58 -4.52
N THR A 114 11.07 5.44 -5.47
CA THR A 114 11.16 6.31 -6.65
C THR A 114 9.99 6.05 -7.60
N ASN A 115 9.65 4.78 -7.84
CA ASN A 115 8.53 4.38 -8.65
C ASN A 115 7.20 4.56 -7.90
N TYR A 116 6.18 5.00 -8.64
CA TYR A 116 4.82 5.14 -8.13
C TYR A 116 3.79 4.92 -9.23
N ALA A 117 2.58 4.50 -8.82
CA ALA A 117 1.42 4.49 -9.70
C ALA A 117 0.51 5.67 -9.40
N THR A 118 -0.04 6.32 -10.44
CA THR A 118 -1.15 7.26 -10.25
C THR A 118 -2.45 6.49 -10.23
N TRP A 119 -3.20 6.60 -9.14
CA TRP A 119 -4.46 5.93 -8.97
C TRP A 119 -5.62 6.92 -9.03
N ASN A 120 -6.47 6.78 -10.06
CA ASN A 120 -7.70 7.54 -10.19
C ASN A 120 -8.88 6.75 -9.62
N LEU A 121 -9.41 7.18 -8.47
CA LEU A 121 -10.62 6.66 -7.85
C LEU A 121 -11.85 7.10 -8.64
N SER A 122 -12.48 6.13 -9.31
CA SER A 122 -13.74 6.33 -10.02
C SER A 122 -14.92 6.31 -9.05
N THR A 123 -15.80 7.32 -9.12
CA THR A 123 -17.01 7.40 -8.31
C THR A 123 -17.73 6.07 -8.20
N SER A 124 -17.98 5.60 -6.98
CA SER A 124 -18.64 4.32 -6.75
C SER A 124 -19.54 4.40 -5.53
N SER A 125 -20.71 3.78 -5.66
CA SER A 125 -21.65 3.57 -4.57
C SER A 125 -21.61 2.14 -4.03
N ASP A 126 -20.74 1.28 -4.55
CA ASP A 126 -20.62 -0.11 -4.11
C ASP A 126 -19.69 -0.22 -2.90
N THR A 127 -20.30 -0.35 -1.72
CA THR A 127 -19.61 -0.58 -0.43
C THR A 127 -19.51 -2.05 -0.05
N THR A 128 -19.97 -2.95 -0.92
CA THR A 128 -20.10 -4.39 -0.63
C THR A 128 -19.07 -5.24 -1.37
N SER A 129 -18.72 -4.86 -2.60
CA SER A 129 -17.74 -5.57 -3.42
C SER A 129 -16.34 -5.02 -3.20
N PHE A 130 -15.36 -5.92 -3.32
CA PHE A 130 -13.97 -5.51 -3.46
C PHE A 130 -13.74 -4.84 -4.82
N GLN A 131 -13.00 -3.74 -4.79
CA GLN A 131 -12.53 -2.98 -5.94
C GLN A 131 -10.99 -3.04 -5.97
N ASP A 132 -10.41 -2.76 -7.12
CA ASP A 132 -8.96 -2.79 -7.33
C ASP A 132 -8.41 -1.37 -7.49
N SER A 133 -7.21 -1.14 -6.95
CA SER A 133 -6.45 0.07 -7.23
C SER A 133 -5.89 0.10 -8.65
N ALA A 134 -5.20 1.18 -9.00
CA ALA A 134 -4.25 1.13 -10.12
C ALA A 134 -3.18 0.07 -9.84
N ASP A 135 -2.63 -0.50 -10.91
CA ASP A 135 -1.48 -1.40 -10.83
C ASP A 135 -0.21 -0.62 -10.46
N PHE A 136 0.54 -1.13 -9.49
CA PHE A 136 1.80 -0.54 -9.02
C PHE A 136 2.93 -1.58 -9.03
N THR A 137 2.99 -2.40 -10.07
CA THR A 137 4.03 -3.42 -10.28
C THR A 137 5.44 -2.86 -10.07
N ASP A 138 5.77 -1.74 -10.73
CA ASP A 138 7.09 -1.12 -10.65
C ASP A 138 7.48 -0.67 -9.24
N THR A 139 6.50 -0.34 -8.39
CA THR A 139 6.73 -0.01 -6.97
C THR A 139 7.09 -1.27 -6.17
N ILE A 140 6.40 -2.39 -6.37
CA ILE A 140 6.75 -3.65 -5.68
C ILE A 140 8.05 -4.24 -6.21
N ASP A 141 8.31 -4.14 -7.52
CA ASP A 141 9.59 -4.53 -8.12
C ASP A 141 10.75 -3.76 -7.48
N GLU A 142 10.59 -2.47 -7.17
CA GLU A 142 11.60 -1.69 -6.44
C GLU A 142 11.86 -2.28 -5.04
N ILE A 143 10.79 -2.57 -4.28
CA ILE A 143 10.88 -3.09 -2.91
C ILE A 143 11.56 -4.45 -2.82
N ILE A 144 11.19 -5.43 -3.66
CA ILE A 144 11.78 -6.77 -3.58
C ILE A 144 13.27 -6.80 -3.98
N ASN A 145 13.74 -5.74 -4.64
CA ASN A 145 15.14 -5.57 -5.05
C ASN A 145 15.97 -4.78 -4.02
N VAL A 146 15.39 -4.38 -2.89
CA VAL A 146 16.09 -3.71 -1.79
C VAL A 146 17.06 -4.66 -1.10
N SER A 147 18.22 -4.15 -0.70
CA SER A 147 19.19 -4.92 0.08
C SER A 147 18.58 -5.38 1.41
N GLY A 148 18.68 -6.67 1.70
CA GLY A 148 18.17 -7.28 2.94
C GLY A 148 16.77 -7.86 2.83
N TRP A 149 16.12 -7.76 1.66
CA TRP A 149 14.78 -8.35 1.45
C TRP A 149 14.73 -9.86 1.68
N ASP A 150 15.78 -10.63 1.36
CA ASP A 150 15.80 -12.08 1.62
C ASP A 150 16.31 -12.46 3.02
N ASP A 151 16.62 -11.49 3.89
CA ASP A 151 17.33 -11.74 5.16
C ASP A 151 16.38 -11.96 6.37
N GLY A 152 15.06 -11.84 6.21
CA GLY A 152 14.13 -11.94 7.34
C GLY A 152 12.65 -11.84 7.01
N GLU A 153 11.86 -11.42 8.00
CA GLU A 153 10.44 -11.12 7.82
C GLU A 153 10.27 -9.78 7.11
N ASN A 154 9.52 -9.80 6.01
CA ASN A 154 9.33 -8.62 5.18
C ASN A 154 7.96 -7.99 5.44
N ASN A 155 7.98 -6.70 5.79
CA ASN A 155 6.80 -5.89 5.96
C ASN A 155 6.83 -4.76 4.93
N ILE A 156 5.69 -4.50 4.28
CA ILE A 156 5.58 -3.42 3.30
C ILE A 156 4.57 -2.39 3.81
N THR A 157 5.02 -1.14 3.97
CA THR A 157 4.11 0.00 4.11
C THR A 157 3.82 0.60 2.74
N ILE A 158 2.55 0.60 2.33
CA ILE A 158 2.05 1.33 1.16
C ILE A 158 1.61 2.72 1.60
N LEU A 159 2.06 3.75 0.88
CA LEU A 159 1.74 5.15 1.11
C LEU A 159 0.88 5.68 -0.04
N LEU A 160 -0.27 6.25 0.30
CA LEU A 160 -1.15 6.95 -0.62
C LEU A 160 -0.97 8.44 -0.38
N MET A 161 -0.22 9.08 -1.26
CA MET A 161 0.22 10.46 -1.12
C MET A 161 -0.42 11.36 -2.18
N ASP A 162 -0.49 12.65 -1.88
CA ASP A 162 -0.97 13.64 -2.83
C ASP A 162 -0.02 13.80 -4.03
N PRO A 163 -0.48 13.54 -5.26
CA PRO A 163 0.19 13.96 -6.48
C PRO A 163 0.14 15.49 -6.55
N THR A 164 1.31 16.11 -6.51
CA THR A 164 1.57 17.57 -6.54
C THR A 164 1.02 18.34 -7.77
N GLU A 165 -0.10 17.97 -8.37
CA GLU A 165 -0.64 18.56 -9.60
C GLU A 165 -1.89 19.43 -9.36
N PRO A 166 -2.03 20.55 -10.07
CA PRO A 166 -3.07 21.58 -9.87
C PRO A 166 -4.51 21.18 -10.27
N ASP A 167 -4.73 19.94 -10.73
CA ASP A 167 -6.06 19.44 -11.14
C ASP A 167 -6.59 18.34 -10.19
N MET A 168 -6.12 18.30 -8.95
CA MET A 168 -6.35 17.18 -8.02
C MET A 168 -7.12 17.59 -6.77
N MET A 169 -8.10 16.75 -6.46
CA MET A 169 -9.06 16.75 -5.34
C MET A 169 -9.39 18.11 -4.71
N ASP A 170 -10.29 18.88 -5.35
CA ASP A 170 -10.97 20.08 -4.80
C ASP A 170 -11.79 19.81 -3.52
N SER A 171 -11.75 18.58 -2.97
CA SER A 171 -12.06 18.19 -1.58
C SER A 171 -12.37 16.69 -1.39
N TRP A 172 -12.12 16.22 -0.16
CA TRP A 172 -12.64 15.02 0.53
C TRP A 172 -11.95 13.66 0.31
N ILE A 173 -11.25 13.19 1.33
CA ILE A 173 -11.29 11.85 1.95
C ILE A 173 -11.75 10.69 1.05
N MET A 174 -10.90 9.67 0.91
CA MET A 174 -11.30 8.37 0.40
C MET A 174 -11.84 7.54 1.57
N TYR A 175 -12.92 6.82 1.32
CA TYR A 175 -13.57 6.01 2.36
C TYR A 175 -13.17 4.56 2.13
N ILE A 176 -11.91 4.19 2.38
CA ILE A 176 -11.44 2.81 2.28
C ILE A 176 -11.55 2.13 3.64
N LYS A 177 -11.98 0.86 3.68
CA LYS A 177 -12.03 0.09 4.93
C LYS A 177 -10.62 -0.34 5.38
N ALA A 178 -10.15 0.22 6.50
CA ALA A 178 -9.05 -0.30 7.32
C ALA A 178 -9.49 -1.55 8.11
N HIS A 179 -8.53 -2.24 8.73
CA HIS A 179 -8.81 -3.46 9.49
C HIS A 179 -9.79 -3.23 10.65
N GLU A 180 -9.59 -2.16 11.41
CA GLU A 180 -10.33 -1.85 12.66
C GLU A 180 -11.84 -1.61 12.48
N LEU A 181 -12.31 -1.45 11.24
CA LEU A 181 -13.74 -1.32 10.91
C LEU A 181 -14.44 -2.56 10.40
N SER A 182 -13.63 -3.48 9.91
CA SER A 182 -14.10 -4.54 9.07
C SER A 182 -14.05 -5.80 9.92
N SER A 183 -15.05 -6.68 9.84
CA SER A 183 -14.76 -8.08 10.19
C SER A 183 -13.57 -8.45 9.30
N GLY A 184 -12.35 -8.57 9.83
CA GLY A 184 -11.07 -8.41 9.10
C GLY A 184 -11.06 -8.81 7.63
N ALA A 185 -11.80 -9.86 7.24
CA ALA A 185 -12.21 -10.21 5.88
C ALA A 185 -12.54 -9.08 4.87
N ASP A 186 -12.98 -7.89 5.33
CA ASP A 186 -13.36 -6.74 4.50
C ASP A 186 -12.26 -5.65 4.39
N ALA A 187 -11.15 -5.81 5.13
CA ALA A 187 -10.03 -4.89 5.16
C ALA A 187 -9.26 -4.91 3.85
N VAL A 188 -8.44 -3.87 3.63
CA VAL A 188 -7.61 -3.78 2.42
C VAL A 188 -6.63 -4.95 2.33
N LYS A 189 -6.36 -5.37 1.10
CA LYS A 189 -5.44 -6.47 0.79
C LYS A 189 -4.42 -6.01 -0.23
N LEU A 190 -3.17 -6.36 -0.01
CA LEU A 190 -2.13 -6.34 -1.03
C LEU A 190 -2.21 -7.65 -1.82
N VAL A 191 -2.47 -7.54 -3.11
CA VAL A 191 -2.55 -8.68 -4.03
C VAL A 191 -1.43 -8.56 -5.04
N ILE A 192 -0.53 -9.54 -5.05
CA ILE A 192 0.63 -9.58 -5.93
C ILE A 192 0.62 -10.89 -6.71
N ASP A 193 0.59 -10.78 -8.04
CA ASP A 193 0.86 -11.89 -8.94
C ASP A 193 2.34 -11.85 -9.30
N TYR A 194 3.07 -12.94 -9.07
CA TYR A 194 4.48 -13.03 -9.40
C TYR A 194 4.86 -14.39 -10.00
N THR A 195 5.99 -14.40 -10.69
CA THR A 195 6.63 -15.60 -11.20
C THR A 195 7.97 -15.76 -10.50
N GLU A 196 8.13 -16.80 -9.70
CA GLU A 196 9.43 -17.17 -9.16
C GLU A 196 10.43 -17.41 -10.30
N ALA A 197 11.66 -16.94 -10.14
CA ALA A 197 12.75 -17.36 -11.02
C ALA A 197 12.79 -18.89 -11.01
N GLY A 198 12.60 -19.52 -12.17
CA GLY A 198 12.62 -20.97 -12.26
C GLY A 198 13.92 -21.48 -11.64
N ALA A 199 13.81 -22.36 -10.63
CA ALA A 199 14.97 -23.03 -10.06
C ALA A 199 15.81 -23.54 -11.23
N ALA A 200 17.02 -23.00 -11.41
CA ALA A 200 17.91 -23.46 -12.46
C ALA A 200 18.00 -24.98 -12.28
N GLY A 201 17.39 -25.71 -13.23
CA GLY A 201 17.17 -27.13 -13.07
C GLY A 201 18.47 -27.77 -12.65
N SER A 202 18.46 -28.44 -11.48
CA SER A 202 19.54 -29.33 -11.10
C SER A 202 19.64 -30.35 -12.22
N ASN A 203 20.54 -30.10 -13.16
CA ASN A 203 20.81 -31.02 -14.25
C ASN A 203 21.29 -32.30 -13.54
N PRO A 204 20.54 -33.41 -13.52
CA PRO A 204 21.07 -34.60 -12.89
C PRO A 204 22.28 -34.98 -13.72
N ALA A 205 23.47 -34.84 -13.13
CA ALA A 205 24.71 -35.28 -13.72
C ALA A 205 24.50 -36.73 -14.16
N PHE A 206 24.40 -36.94 -15.48
CA PHE A 206 24.32 -38.26 -16.07
C PHE A 206 25.67 -38.93 -15.82
N LEU A 207 25.77 -39.67 -14.71
CA LEU A 207 26.92 -40.50 -14.39
C LEU A 207 26.92 -41.66 -15.39
N LEU A 208 27.65 -41.49 -16.50
CA LEU A 208 27.94 -42.58 -17.42
C LEU A 208 28.99 -43.47 -16.75
N PHE A 209 28.54 -44.54 -16.08
CA PHE A 209 29.43 -45.65 -15.78
C PHE A 209 29.76 -46.36 -17.09
N VAL A 210 31.02 -46.24 -17.51
CA VAL A 210 31.60 -47.10 -18.54
C VAL A 210 32.30 -48.22 -17.79
N ASP A 211 31.71 -49.42 -17.83
CA ASP A 211 32.41 -50.68 -17.56
C ASP A 211 32.70 -51.37 -18.92
#